data_AF-A0A5R8M502-F1
#
_entry.id   AF-A0A5R8M502-F1
#
_cell.length_a   1.000
_cell.length_b   1.000
_cell.length_c   1.000
_cell.angle_alpha   90.00
_cell.angle_beta   90.00
_cell.angle_gamma   90.00
#
_symmetry.space_group_name_H-M   'P 1'
#
loop_
_entity.id
_entity.type
_entity.pdbx_description
1 polymer ?
#
loop_
_entity_poly.entity_id
_entity_poly.type
_entity_poly.pdbx_seq_one_letter_code
_entity_poly.pdbx_strand_id
1 'polypeptide(L)'
;MIEVKNKDDEFYQFVVKSATGKVLLESVEFKDSKSMEHTLNELKNVELPTKRFERKTNFEGKFLFNLKNDQGTVIGSSGFYNSEAGMENGIKNLRNILEP
;
A
#
# COMPACT_ATOMS: atom_id res chain seq x y z
N MET A 1 -8.43 7.89 1.65
CA MET A 1 -8.76 8.08 0.23
C MET A 1 -7.74 7.37 -0.65
N ILE A 2 -8.15 6.91 -1.83
CA ILE A 2 -7.27 6.27 -2.81
C ILE A 2 -7.21 7.20 -4.03
N GLU A 3 -6.00 7.53 -4.46
CA GLU A 3 -5.74 8.36 -5.64
C GLU A 3 -5.07 7.51 -6.72
N VAL A 4 -5.55 7.59 -7.95
CA VAL A 4 -4.88 6.99 -9.11
C VAL A 4 -4.08 8.08 -9.80
N LYS A 5 -2.82 7.76 -10.12
CA LYS A 5 -1.89 8.60 -10.87
C LYS A 5 -1.55 7.92 -12.18
N ASN A 6 -1.57 8.69 -13.26
CA ASN A 6 -0.94 8.34 -14.53
C ASN A 6 0.37 9.15 -14.59
N LYS A 7 1.48 8.44 -14.81
CA LYS A 7 2.83 8.97 -14.88
C LYS A 7 3.32 8.84 -16.31
N ASP A 8 3.53 10.00 -16.95
CA ASP A 8 4.09 10.14 -18.29
C ASP A 8 3.37 9.33 -19.40
N ASP A 9 2.06 9.05 -19.22
CA ASP A 9 1.23 8.20 -20.10
C ASP A 9 1.73 6.76 -20.29
N GLU A 10 2.73 6.34 -19.52
CA GLU A 10 3.37 5.03 -19.63
C GLU A 10 3.06 4.15 -18.41
N PHE A 11 2.90 4.76 -17.23
CA PHE A 11 2.73 4.02 -15.98
C PHE A 11 1.55 4.51 -15.16
N TYR A 12 0.88 3.58 -14.49
CA TYR A 12 -0.20 3.82 -13.56
C TYR A 12 0.25 3.45 -12.16
N GLN A 13 -0.18 4.23 -11.18
CA GLN A 13 0.08 3.97 -9.77
C GLN A 13 -1.14 4.36 -8.96
N PHE A 14 -1.40 3.68 -7.84
CA PHE A 14 -2.34 4.19 -6.85
C PHE A 14 -1.62 4.53 -5.55
N VAL A 15 -2.13 5.56 -4.88
CA VAL A 15 -1.65 6.03 -3.58
C VAL A 15 -2.80 5.97 -2.59
N VAL A 16 -2.59 5.31 -1.46
CA VAL A 16 -3.55 5.31 -0.36
C VAL A 16 -3.13 6.34 0.67
N LYS A 17 -4.01 7.29 0.95
CA LYS A 17 -3.82 8.34 1.96
C LYS A 17 -4.83 8.19 3.10
N SER A 18 -4.37 8.46 4.31
CA SER A 18 -5.25 8.62 5.49
C SER A 18 -6.24 9.79 5.32
N ALA A 19 -7.22 9.88 6.22
CA ALA A 19 -8.20 10.98 6.23
C ALA A 19 -7.55 12.38 6.36
N THR A 20 -6.36 12.47 6.95
CA THR A 20 -5.60 13.72 7.10
C THR A 20 -4.68 14.01 5.90
N GLY A 21 -4.73 13.20 4.84
CA GLY A 21 -3.91 13.38 3.64
C GLY A 21 -2.50 12.76 3.72
N LYS A 22 -2.09 12.22 4.87
CA LYS A 22 -0.81 11.50 4.98
C LYS A 22 -0.83 10.24 4.11
N VAL A 23 0.21 10.06 3.28
CA VAL A 23 0.43 8.84 2.48
C VAL A 23 0.70 7.65 3.39
N LEU A 24 -0.03 6.56 3.16
CA LEU A 24 0.09 5.29 3.89
C LEU A 24 0.74 4.21 3.04
N LEU A 25 0.42 4.17 1.74
CA LEU A 25 0.92 3.18 0.79
C LEU A 25 1.02 3.81 -0.60
N GLU A 26 2.11 3.50 -1.28
CA GLU A 26 2.28 3.75 -2.72
C GLU A 26 2.42 2.40 -3.42
N SER A 27 1.64 2.19 -4.50
CA SER A 27 1.72 0.95 -5.26
C SER A 27 3.00 0.88 -6.07
N VAL A 28 3.30 -0.32 -6.59
CA VAL A 28 4.24 -0.45 -7.72
C VAL A 28 3.70 0.29 -8.95
N GLU A 29 4.59 0.53 -9.92
CA GLU A 29 4.22 1.05 -11.23
C GLU A 29 3.60 -0.08 -12.08
N PHE A 30 2.41 0.17 -12.63
CA PHE A 30 1.72 -0.72 -13.56
C PHE A 30 1.83 -0.16 -14.96
N LYS A 31 2.15 -1.00 -15.96
CA LYS A 31 2.20 -0.58 -17.37
C LYS A 31 0.82 -0.39 -18.01
N ASP A 32 -0.24 -0.83 -17.34
CA ASP A 32 -1.58 -0.88 -17.88
C ASP A 32 -2.62 -0.58 -16.79
N SER A 33 -3.61 0.26 -17.10
CA SER A 33 -4.66 0.69 -16.16
C SER A 33 -5.50 -0.48 -15.66
N LYS A 34 -5.78 -1.47 -16.52
CA LYS A 34 -6.61 -2.62 -16.13
C LYS A 34 -5.91 -3.48 -15.10
N SER A 35 -4.59 -3.64 -15.21
CA SER A 35 -3.78 -4.36 -14.21
C SER A 35 -3.79 -3.67 -12.84
N MET A 36 -3.71 -2.34 -12.84
CA MET A 36 -3.82 -1.53 -11.63
C MET A 36 -5.22 -1.63 -11.01
N GLU A 37 -6.28 -1.48 -11.82
CA GLU A 37 -7.67 -1.58 -11.39
C GLU A 37 -8.00 -2.97 -10.83
N HIS A 38 -7.52 -4.02 -11.51
CA HIS A 38 -7.68 -5.39 -11.04
C HIS A 38 -7.05 -5.58 -9.66
N THR A 39 -5.81 -5.13 -9.48
CA THR A 39 -5.12 -5.19 -8.18
C THR A 39 -5.88 -4.40 -7.11
N LEU A 40 -6.40 -3.22 -7.44
CA LEU A 40 -7.16 -2.41 -6.50
C LEU A 40 -8.49 -3.07 -6.10
N ASN A 41 -9.15 -3.76 -7.04
CA ASN A 41 -10.38 -4.50 -6.78
C ASN A 41 -10.11 -5.72 -5.89
N GLU A 42 -9.03 -6.47 -6.12
CA GLU A 42 -8.62 -7.57 -5.25
C GLU A 42 -8.38 -7.12 -3.80
N LEU A 43 -7.85 -5.90 -3.62
CA LEU A 43 -7.60 -5.33 -2.29
C LEU A 43 -8.87 -4.90 -1.55
N LYS A 44 -9.94 -4.54 -2.27
CA LYS A 44 -11.19 -4.05 -1.69
C LYS A 44 -12.23 -5.14 -1.43
N ASN A 45 -12.11 -6.26 -2.14
CA ASN A 45 -13.13 -7.31 -2.12
C ASN A 45 -12.85 -8.42 -1.10
N VAL A 46 -11.79 -8.29 -0.29
CA VAL A 46 -11.35 -9.34 0.63
C VAL A 46 -10.81 -8.71 1.91
N GLU A 47 -11.11 -9.31 3.06
CA GLU A 47 -10.43 -9.00 4.32
C GLU A 47 -8.93 -9.28 4.18
N LEU A 48 -8.06 -8.30 4.43
CA LEU A 48 -6.63 -8.41 4.19
C LEU A 48 -5.95 -9.11 5.37
N PRO A 49 -5.55 -10.39 5.22
CA PRO A 49 -4.96 -11.13 6.31
C PRO A 49 -3.58 -10.55 6.66
N THR A 50 -3.18 -10.65 7.92
CA THR A 50 -1.93 -10.06 8.43
C THR A 50 -0.68 -10.53 7.68
N LYS A 51 -0.73 -11.73 7.08
CA LYS A 51 0.32 -12.29 6.22
C LYS A 51 0.62 -11.48 4.96
N ARG A 52 -0.31 -10.63 4.50
CA ARG A 52 -0.08 -9.75 3.34
C ARG A 52 0.81 -8.54 3.67
N PHE A 53 1.03 -8.25 4.96
CA PHE A 53 1.87 -7.14 5.41
C PHE A 53 3.24 -7.65 5.84
N GLU A 54 4.24 -7.44 4.99
CA GLU A 54 5.64 -7.69 5.33
C GLU A 54 6.21 -6.46 6.03
N ARG A 55 6.60 -6.62 7.30
CA ARG A 55 7.22 -5.57 8.10
C ARG A 55 8.73 -5.61 7.93
N LYS A 56 9.34 -4.44 7.75
CA LYS A 56 10.78 -4.30 7.53
C LYS A 56 11.34 -3.14 8.33
N THR A 57 12.62 -3.25 8.65
CA THR A 57 13.42 -2.16 9.23
C THR A 57 14.60 -1.92 8.30
N ASN A 58 14.84 -0.66 7.93
CA ASN A 58 15.99 -0.30 7.11
C ASN A 58 17.28 -0.24 7.95
N PHE A 59 18.42 -0.03 7.31
CA PHE A 59 19.73 0.07 7.98
C PHE A 59 19.86 1.29 8.92
N GLU A 60 18.97 2.26 8.80
CA GLU A 60 18.90 3.46 9.66
C GLU A 60 17.93 3.30 10.83
N GLY A 61 17.40 2.09 11.05
CA GLY A 61 16.44 1.81 12.11
C GLY A 61 15.03 2.38 11.86
N LYS A 62 14.71 2.77 10.62
CA LYS A 62 13.36 3.20 10.23
C LYS A 62 12.50 2.00 9.84
N PHE A 63 11.25 2.04 10.25
CA PHE A 63 10.28 0.98 10.03
C PHE A 63 9.46 1.24 8.76
N LEU A 64 9.11 0.21 8.01
CA LEU A 64 8.22 0.29 6.86
C LEU A 64 7.51 -1.05 6.67
N PHE A 65 6.43 -1.06 5.90
CA PHE A 65 5.78 -2.30 5.50
C PHE A 65 5.56 -2.35 3.99
N ASN A 66 5.60 -3.56 3.44
CA ASN A 66 5.16 -3.87 2.09
C ASN A 66 3.80 -4.56 2.14
N LEU A 67 2.94 -4.24 1.18
CA LEU A 67 1.71 -4.97 0.91
C LEU A 67 1.96 -5.98 -0.21
N LYS A 68 1.54 -7.22 0.02
CA LYS A 68 1.66 -8.33 -0.93
C LYS A 68 0.29 -8.81 -1.40
N ASN A 69 0.23 -9.32 -2.63
CA ASN A 69 -0.91 -10.08 -3.14
C ASN A 69 -0.90 -11.53 -2.61
N ASP A 70 -1.87 -12.34 -3.02
CA ASP A 70 -1.96 -13.76 -2.61
C ASP A 70 -0.79 -14.62 -3.10
N GLN A 71 -0.16 -14.21 -4.19
CA GLN A 71 1.03 -14.87 -4.75
C GLN A 71 2.32 -14.47 -4.02
N GLY A 72 2.23 -13.60 -3.00
CA GLY A 72 3.38 -13.10 -2.24
C GLY A 72 4.19 -12.01 -2.96
N THR A 73 3.72 -11.54 -4.12
CA THR A 73 4.34 -10.44 -4.85
C THR A 73 4.03 -9.11 -4.17
N VAL A 74 5.05 -8.26 -4.01
CA VAL A 74 4.87 -6.90 -3.50
C VAL A 74 4.12 -6.05 -4.51
N ILE A 75 3.03 -5.44 -4.07
CA ILE A 75 2.17 -4.56 -4.89
C ILE A 75 2.18 -3.11 -4.39
N GLY A 76 2.78 -2.85 -3.23
CA GLY A 76 3.02 -1.50 -2.74
C GLY A 76 3.87 -1.48 -1.47
N SER A 77 4.41 -0.30 -1.17
CA SER A 77 5.25 -0.06 -0.01
C SER A 77 4.78 1.19 0.74
N SER A 78 4.94 1.17 2.06
CA SER A 78 4.74 2.36 2.88
C SER A 78 5.95 3.29 2.82
N GLY A 79 5.73 4.55 3.20
CA GLY A 79 6.83 5.41 3.63
C GLY A 79 7.48 4.91 4.92
N PHE A 80 8.59 5.55 5.31
CA PHE A 80 9.29 5.26 6.56
C PHE A 80 8.54 5.79 7.79
N TYR A 81 8.62 5.02 8.87
CA TYR A 81 8.11 5.35 10.19
C TYR A 81 9.27 5.43 11.19
N ASN A 82 9.14 6.33 12.17
CA ASN A 82 10.14 6.50 13.22
C ASN A 82 9.99 5.49 14.36
N SER A 83 8.91 4.71 14.39
CA SER A 83 8.66 3.69 15.41
C SER A 83 7.82 2.54 14.84
N GLU A 84 8.00 1.35 15.42
CA GLU A 84 7.21 0.16 15.09
C GLU A 84 5.72 0.40 15.37
N ALA A 85 5.37 1.00 16.51
CA ALA A 85 3.98 1.37 16.81
C ALA A 85 3.38 2.34 15.76
N GLY A 86 4.18 3.25 15.22
CA GLY A 86 3.77 4.12 14.12
C GLY A 86 3.45 3.35 12.85
N MET A 87 4.26 2.34 12.53
CA MET A 87 4.07 1.45 11.38
C MET A 87 2.80 0.59 11.55
N GLU A 88 2.57 -0.02 12.72
CA GLU A 88 1.35 -0.80 12.98
C GLU A 88 0.08 0.04 12.89
N ASN A 89 0.11 1.28 13.39
CA ASN A 89 -0.99 2.22 13.20
C ASN A 89 -1.20 2.56 11.71
N GLY A 90 -0.12 2.65 10.93
CA GLY A 90 -0.18 2.79 9.48
C GLY A 90 -0.90 1.62 8.81
N ILE A 91 -0.56 0.37 9.17
CA ILE A 91 -1.21 -0.85 8.68
C ILE A 91 -2.70 -0.86 9.03
N LYS A 92 -3.04 -0.53 10.29
CA LYS A 92 -4.44 -0.46 10.73
C LYS A 92 -5.24 0.57 9.93
N ASN A 93 -4.69 1.77 9.73
CA ASN A 93 -5.35 2.81 8.94
C ASN A 93 -5.51 2.40 7.48
N LEU A 94 -4.51 1.73 6.91
CA LEU A 94 -4.56 1.24 5.54
C LEU A 94 -5.69 0.20 5.37
N ARG A 95 -5.79 -0.77 6.28
CA ARG A 95 -6.88 -1.75 6.29
C ARG A 95 -8.24 -1.09 6.35
N ASN A 96 -8.47 -0.17 7.28
CA ASN A 96 -9.73 0.55 7.41
C ASN A 96 -10.14 1.33 6.14
N ILE A 97 -9.18 1.65 5.24
CA ILE A 97 -9.47 2.33 3.97
C ILE A 97 -9.76 1.33 2.85
N LEU A 98 -9.10 0.16 2.87
CA LEU A 98 -9.25 -0.88 1.85
C LEU A 98 -10.43 -1.81 2.13
N GLU A 99 -10.81 -1.97 3.40
CA GLU A 99 -11.93 -2.77 3.90
C GLU A 99 -13.03 -1.85 4.48
N PRO A 100 -13.72 -1.04 3.66
CA PRO A 100 -14.79 -0.16 4.15
C PRO A 100 -16.04 -0.91 4.60
#